data_AF-A0A4Z0N1M3-F1
#
_entry.id   AF-A0A4Z0N1M3-F1
#
_cell.length_a   1.000
_cell.length_b   1.000
_cell.length_c   1.000
_cell.angle_alpha   90.00
_cell.angle_beta   90.00
_cell.angle_gamma   90.00
#
_symmetry.space_group_name_H-M   'P 1'
#
loop_
_entity.id
_entity.type
_entity.pdbx_description
1 polymer ?
#
loop_
_entity_poly.entity_id
_entity_poly.type
_entity_poly.pdbx_seq_one_letter_code
_entity_poly.pdbx_strand_id
1 'polypeptide(L)' 'MGRGRAKAKQTKVARELKYSSPQTDFERLQQELSGSGSSRPDTVDNGFDEDPWVDEDSWRP' A
#
# COMPACT_ATOMS: atom_id res chain seq x y z
N MET A 1 29.51 24.19 7.15
CA MET A 1 28.30 25.08 7.10
C MET A 1 27.19 24.66 6.11
N GLY A 2 27.22 23.48 5.46
CA GLY A 2 26.21 23.11 4.44
C GLY A 2 25.01 22.26 4.89
N ARG A 3 25.02 21.73 6.12
CA ARG A 3 24.04 20.72 6.58
C ARG A 3 22.60 21.25 6.71
N GLY A 4 22.42 22.52 7.07
CA GLY A 4 21.08 23.11 7.26
C GLY A 4 20.26 23.17 5.97
N ARG A 5 20.91 23.47 4.82
CA ARG A 5 20.27 23.52 3.51
C ARG A 5 19.85 22.14 3.02
N ALA A 6 20.70 21.14 3.22
CA ALA A 6 20.38 19.76 2.88
C ALA A 6 19.20 19.25 3.72
N LYS A 7 19.21 19.49 5.03
CA LYS A 7 18.11 19.11 5.93
C LYS A 7 16.79 19.75 5.52
N ALA A 8 16.79 21.05 5.20
CA ALA A 8 15.60 21.76 4.74
C ALA A 8 15.03 21.18 3.44
N LYS A 9 15.89 20.87 2.45
CA LYS A 9 15.49 20.21 1.20
C LYS A 9 14.86 18.84 1.47
N GLN A 10 15.48 18.03 2.32
CA GLN A 10 14.98 16.69 2.67
C GLN A 10 13.63 16.75 3.38
N THR A 11 13.44 17.67 4.34
CA THR A 11 12.14 17.84 5.01
C THR A 11 11.03 18.29 4.06
N LYS A 12 11.36 19.11 3.05
CA LYS A 12 10.40 19.53 2.03
C LYS A 12 9.97 18.34 1.17
N VAL A 13 10.94 17.57 0.65
CA VAL A 13 10.67 16.36 -0.15
C VAL A 13 9.87 15.34 0.66
N ALA A 14 10.25 15.08 1.91
CA ALA A 14 9.52 14.14 2.77
C ALA A 14 8.08 14.57 3.02
N ARG A 15 7.82 15.88 3.19
CA ARG A 15 6.46 16.39 3.33
C ARG A 15 5.67 16.23 2.03
N GLU A 16 6.27 16.56 0.90
CA GLU A 16 5.64 16.35 -0.42
C GLU A 16 5.28 14.88 -0.61
N LEU A 17 6.17 13.94 -0.28
CA LEU A 17 5.88 12.51 -0.36
C LEU A 17 4.80 12.04 0.63
N LYS A 18 4.82 12.54 1.87
CA LYS A 18 3.87 12.13 2.90
C LYS A 18 2.45 12.63 2.64
N TYR A 19 2.32 13.82 2.06
CA TYR A 19 1.03 14.48 1.87
C TYR A 19 0.65 14.66 0.39
N SER A 20 1.44 14.12 -0.55
CA SER A 20 1.01 13.95 -1.93
C SER A 20 -0.02 12.83 -1.94
N SER A 21 -1.26 13.19 -2.26
CA SER A 21 -2.20 12.20 -2.77
C SER A 21 -1.73 11.82 -4.17
N PRO A 22 -1.52 10.54 -4.47
CA PRO A 22 -1.41 10.09 -5.86
C PRO A 22 -2.68 10.52 -6.60
N GLN A 23 -2.52 11.04 -7.81
CA GLN A 23 -3.67 11.22 -8.70
C GLN A 23 -4.03 9.84 -9.25
N THR A 24 -5.07 9.23 -8.70
CA THR A 24 -5.60 7.95 -9.18
C THR A 24 -6.52 8.19 -10.35
N ASP A 25 -6.28 7.49 -11.46
CA ASP A 25 -7.20 7.45 -12.58
C ASP A 25 -8.37 6.52 -12.24
N PHE A 26 -9.52 7.13 -11.90
CA PHE A 26 -10.72 6.41 -11.50
C PHE A 26 -11.35 5.62 -12.64
N GLU A 27 -11.19 6.08 -13.90
CA GLU A 27 -11.76 5.38 -15.07
C GLU A 27 -11.05 4.04 -15.28
N ARG A 28 -9.71 4.06 -15.21
CA ARG A 28 -8.90 2.86 -15.28
C ARG A 28 -9.20 1.90 -14.13
N LEU A 29 -9.30 2.40 -12.89
CA LEU A 29 -9.61 1.58 -11.72
C LEU A 29 -10.98 0.90 -11.85
N GLN A 30 -11.99 1.63 -12.33
CA GLN A 30 -13.32 1.08 -12.57
C GLN A 30 -13.32 -0.01 -13.66
N GLN A 31 -12.52 0.17 -14.72
CA GLN A 31 -12.36 -0.83 -15.77
C GLN A 31 -11.69 -2.11 -15.25
N GLU A 32 -10.66 -2.00 -14.40
CA GLU A 32 -10.00 -3.14 -13.77
C GLU A 32 -10.93 -3.89 -12.79
N LEU A 33 -11.69 -3.16 -11.96
CA LEU A 33 -12.69 -3.74 -11.04
C LEU A 33 -13.85 -4.43 -11.78
N SER A 34 -14.36 -3.83 -12.86
CA SER A 34 -15.44 -4.41 -13.65
C SER A 34 -14.98 -5.57 -14.54
N GLY A 35 -13.73 -5.53 -15.03
CA GLY A 35 -13.12 -6.59 -15.84
C GLY A 35 -12.59 -7.79 -15.04
N SER A 36 -12.22 -7.60 -13.76
CA SER A 36 -11.72 -8.67 -12.89
C SER A 36 -12.80 -9.64 -12.40
N GLY A 37 -14.09 -9.40 -12.69
CA GLY A 37 -15.20 -10.25 -12.26
C GLY A 37 -15.35 -11.60 -12.99
N SER A 38 -14.60 -11.84 -14.08
CA SER A 38 -14.83 -13.01 -14.96
C SER A 38 -13.66 -13.99 -15.10
N SER A 39 -12.57 -13.83 -14.35
CA SER A 39 -11.45 -14.79 -14.41
C SER A 39 -10.74 -14.92 -13.07
N ARG A 40 -11.40 -15.57 -12.12
CA ARG A 40 -10.71 -16.27 -11.04
C ARG A 40 -10.30 -17.65 -11.55
N PRO A 41 -9.01 -17.96 -11.76
CA PRO A 41 -8.58 -19.34 -11.65
C PRO A 41 -8.75 -19.76 -10.19
N ASP A 42 -9.61 -20.76 -9.98
CA ASP A 42 -9.78 -21.50 -8.74
C ASP A 42 -8.47 -22.22 -8.38
N THR A 43 -7.60 -21.57 -7.61
CA THR A 43 -6.47 -22.24 -6.95
C THR A 43 -6.04 -21.45 -5.73
N VAL A 44 -6.87 -21.53 -4.69
CA VAL A 44 -6.45 -21.31 -3.31
C VAL A 44 -5.64 -22.54 -2.88
N ASP A 45 -4.35 -22.56 -3.22
CA ASP A 45 -3.40 -23.48 -2.59
C ASP A 45 -3.05 -22.91 -1.22
N ASN A 46 -3.47 -23.64 -0.19
CA ASN A 46 -3.44 -23.27 1.21
C ASN A 46 -1.99 -23.38 1.74
N GLY A 47 -1.36 -22.26 2.06
CA GLY A 47 0.01 -22.22 2.58
C GLY A 47 0.29 -21.04 3.52
N PHE A 48 -0.75 -20.46 4.13
CA PHE A 48 -0.63 -19.32 5.05
C PHE A 48 -0.89 -19.68 6.53
N ASP A 49 -0.87 -20.98 6.87
CA ASP A 49 -1.17 -21.47 8.23
C ASP A 49 0.06 -21.46 9.19
N GLU A 50 1.21 -20.88 8.81
CA GLU A 50 2.45 -20.91 9.63
C GLU A 50 3.20 -19.57 9.67
N ASP A 51 2.47 -18.44 9.75
CA ASP A 51 3.07 -17.17 10.16
C ASP A 51 2.85 -16.96 11.69
N PRO A 52 3.90 -17.07 12.54
CA PRO A 52 3.77 -16.88 13.99
C PRO A 52 3.44 -15.43 14.40
N TRP A 53 3.24 -14.52 13.45
CA TRP A 53 2.76 -13.17 13.68
C TRP A 53 1.25 -13.00 13.51
N VAL A 54 0.52 -14.05 13.09
CA VAL A 54 -0.96 -14.06 12.98
C VAL A 54 -1.65 -14.79 14.14
N ASP A 55 -1.03 -14.84 15.33
CA ASP A 55 -1.75 -15.26 16.54
C ASP A 55 -2.91 -14.30 16.84
N GLU A 56 -4.12 -14.79 16.54
CA GLU A 56 -5.41 -14.11 16.47
C GLU A 56 -5.92 -13.57 17.82
N ASP A 57 -5.23 -13.84 18.94
CA ASP A 57 -5.54 -13.26 20.26
C ASP A 57 -4.94 -11.85 20.47
N SER A 58 -3.99 -11.40 19.64
CA SER A 58 -3.28 -10.13 19.89
C SER A 58 -4.06 -8.85 19.50
N TRP A 59 -5.19 -8.98 18.80
CA TRP A 59 -5.97 -7.84 18.29
C TRP A 59 -7.39 -7.76 18.83
N ARG A 60 -7.77 -8.62 19.78
CA ARG A 60 -9.03 -8.51 20.51
C ARG A 60 -8.82 -7.74 21.83
N PRO A 61 -9.40 -6.52 22.00
CA PRO A 61 -9.37 -5.79 23.27
C PRO A 61 -10.33 -6.38 24.31
#